data_AF-H0SKA9-F1
#
_entry.id   AF-H0SKA9-F1
#
_cell.length_a   1.000
_cell.length_b   1.000
_cell.length_c   1.000
_cell.angle_alpha   90.00
_cell.angle_beta   90.00
_cell.angle_gamma   90.00
#
_symmetry.space_group_name_H-M   'P 1'
#
loop_
_entity.id
_entity.type
_entity.pdbx_description
1 polymer ?
#
loop_
_entity_poly.entity_id
_entity_poly.type
_entity_poly.pdbx_seq_one_letter_code
_entity_poly.pdbx_strand_id
1 'polypeptide(L)'
;MGNFHKKLRRNESFKKLSDYLNQHGYPFEPFQAGKHPYLVVQLGEGKSVKFFFPSSASDCRSADNCVSQIKRAIRQRLASNDNARV
;
A
#
# COMPACT_ATOMS: atom_id res chain seq x y z
N MET A 1 8.82 -18.97 6.26
CA MET A 1 8.03 -17.80 5.78
C MET A 1 6.50 -18.01 5.85
N GLY A 2 5.93 -18.66 6.89
CA GLY A 2 4.52 -19.09 6.87
C GLY A 2 3.49 -18.27 7.70
N ASN A 3 3.90 -17.64 8.80
CA ASN A 3 2.95 -17.01 9.74
C ASN A 3 2.72 -15.51 9.51
N PHE A 4 3.69 -14.82 8.93
CA PHE A 4 3.60 -13.39 8.64
C PHE A 4 2.50 -13.09 7.60
N HIS A 5 2.50 -13.82 6.48
CA HIS A 5 1.47 -13.69 5.45
C HIS A 5 0.07 -13.98 6.00
N LYS A 6 -0.07 -14.91 6.95
CA LYS A 6 -1.36 -15.24 7.58
C LYS A 6 -1.89 -14.10 8.45
N LYS A 7 -1.03 -13.46 9.25
CA LYS A 7 -1.44 -12.30 10.07
C LYS A 7 -1.76 -11.08 9.21
N LEU A 8 -0.97 -10.83 8.17
CA LEU A 8 -1.17 -9.72 7.24
C LEU A 8 -2.49 -9.87 6.45
N ARG A 9 -2.79 -11.08 5.94
CA ARG A 9 -4.06 -11.36 5.24
C ARG A 9 -5.31 -11.21 6.12
N ARG A 10 -5.16 -11.28 7.44
CA ARG A 10 -6.25 -11.05 8.40
C ARG A 10 -6.42 -9.57 8.78
N ASN A 11 -5.50 -8.69 8.38
CA ASN A 11 -5.56 -7.27 8.66
C ASN A 11 -6.54 -6.57 7.70
N GLU A 12 -7.53 -5.87 8.24
CA GLU A 12 -8.55 -5.16 7.45
C GLU A 12 -7.94 -4.07 6.55
N SER A 13 -6.87 -3.41 7.01
CA SER A 13 -6.12 -2.44 6.19
C SER A 13 -5.49 -3.11 4.98
N PHE A 14 -4.93 -4.30 5.15
CA PHE A 14 -4.33 -5.04 4.05
C PHE A 14 -5.38 -5.47 3.03
N LYS A 15 -6.55 -5.96 3.47
CA LYS A 15 -7.64 -6.36 2.56
C LYS A 15 -8.16 -5.17 1.76
N LYS A 16 -8.62 -4.12 2.43
CA LYS A 16 -9.15 -2.92 1.76
C LYS A 16 -8.13 -2.28 0.82
N LEU A 17 -6.86 -2.25 1.22
CA LEU A 17 -5.79 -1.75 0.37
C LEU A 17 -5.56 -2.64 -0.85
N SER A 18 -5.49 -3.96 -0.65
CA SER A 18 -5.31 -4.93 -1.75
C SER A 18 -6.47 -4.87 -2.73
N ASP A 19 -7.71 -4.76 -2.25
CA ASP A 19 -8.90 -4.64 -3.10
C ASP A 19 -8.85 -3.38 -3.96
N TYR A 20 -8.49 -2.23 -3.37
CA TYR A 20 -8.27 -1.00 -4.12
C TYR A 20 -7.18 -1.14 -5.18
N LEU A 21 -6.02 -1.72 -4.83
CA LEU A 21 -4.91 -1.89 -5.76
C LEU A 21 -5.26 -2.83 -6.92
N ASN A 22 -5.94 -3.94 -6.62
CA ASN A 22 -6.43 -4.89 -7.62
C ASN A 22 -7.46 -4.24 -8.55
N GLN A 23 -8.44 -3.51 -8.00
CA GLN A 23 -9.47 -2.82 -8.79
C GLN A 23 -8.87 -1.81 -9.78
N HIS A 24 -7.77 -1.17 -9.42
CA HIS A 24 -7.08 -0.19 -10.26
C HIS A 24 -5.91 -0.78 -11.07
N GLY A 25 -5.70 -2.09 -11.01
CA GLY A 25 -4.66 -2.78 -11.81
C GLY A 25 -3.22 -2.46 -11.39
N TYR A 26 -2.99 -2.03 -10.14
CA TYR A 26 -1.64 -1.78 -9.63
C TYR A 26 -1.02 -3.09 -9.12
N PRO A 27 0.07 -3.60 -9.71
CA PRO A 27 0.80 -4.73 -9.14
C PRO A 27 1.37 -4.36 -7.78
N PHE A 28 1.27 -5.25 -6.80
CA PHE A 28 1.85 -5.02 -5.48
C PHE A 28 2.42 -6.27 -4.84
N GLU A 29 3.44 -6.09 -4.03
CA GLU A 29 4.11 -7.18 -3.32
C GLU A 29 4.26 -6.86 -1.83
N PRO A 30 3.93 -7.80 -0.94
CA PRO A 30 4.14 -7.65 0.49
C PRO A 30 5.59 -7.96 0.88
N PHE A 31 6.16 -7.09 1.70
CA PHE A 31 7.49 -7.21 2.26
C PHE A 31 7.48 -6.98 3.78
N GLN A 32 8.62 -7.25 4.40
CA GLN A 32 8.83 -7.03 5.83
C GLN A 32 10.18 -6.34 6.05
N ALA A 33 10.17 -5.21 6.77
CA ALA A 33 11.38 -4.51 7.21
C ALA A 33 11.45 -4.57 8.73
N GLY A 34 12.34 -5.41 9.26
CA GLY A 34 12.39 -5.71 10.69
C GLY A 34 11.05 -6.26 11.20
N LYS A 35 10.38 -5.50 12.09
CA LYS A 35 9.07 -5.85 12.64
C LYS A 35 7.88 -5.26 11.87
N HIS A 36 8.12 -4.41 10.88
CA HIS A 36 7.06 -3.66 10.21
C HIS A 36 6.73 -4.26 8.83
N PRO A 37 5.51 -4.80 8.63
CA PRO A 37 5.03 -5.15 7.30
C PRO A 37 4.85 -3.92 6.41
N TYR A 38 5.14 -4.06 5.12
CA TYR A 38 4.85 -3.03 4.12
C TYR A 38 4.47 -3.62 2.76
N LEU A 39 3.79 -2.86 1.92
CA LEU A 39 3.59 -3.16 0.51
C LEU A 39 4.51 -2.32 -0.36
N VAL A 40 4.98 -2.90 -1.45
CA VAL A 40 5.53 -2.15 -2.58
C VAL A 40 4.49 -2.18 -3.69
N VAL A 41 3.97 -1.02 -4.06
CA VAL A 41 2.99 -0.87 -5.14
C VAL A 41 3.73 -0.35 -6.37
N GLN A 42 3.63 -1.06 -7.48
CA GLN A 42 4.17 -0.66 -8.77
C GLN A 42 3.17 0.27 -9.47
N LEU A 43 3.60 1.47 -9.83
CA LEU A 43 2.76 2.49 -10.47
C LEU A 43 2.98 2.61 -11.99
N GLY A 44 3.86 1.77 -12.55
CA GLY A 44 4.30 1.87 -13.95
C GLY A 44 5.53 2.77 -14.13
N GLU A 45 6.14 2.74 -15.32
CA GLU A 45 7.30 3.57 -15.70
C GLU A 45 8.48 3.49 -14.71
N GLY A 46 8.73 2.32 -14.11
CA GLY A 46 9.79 2.14 -13.11
C GLY A 46 9.51 2.80 -11.75
N LYS A 47 8.29 3.32 -11.52
CA LYS A 47 7.91 3.96 -10.26
C LYS A 47 7.26 2.96 -9.32
N SER A 48 7.65 3.04 -8.05
CA SER A 48 7.00 2.32 -6.97
C SER A 48 6.74 3.22 -5.76
N VAL A 49 5.77 2.82 -4.95
CA VAL A 49 5.45 3.42 -3.65
C VAL A 49 5.54 2.34 -2.58
N LYS A 50 6.33 2.62 -1.53
CA LYS A 50 6.38 1.78 -0.32
C LYS A 50 5.34 2.26 0.66
N PHE A 51 4.54 1.34 1.18
CA PHE A 51 3.46 1.64 2.13
C PHE A 51 3.56 0.76 3.37
N PHE A 52 3.87 1.38 4.51
CA PHE A 52 4.00 0.68 5.78
C PHE A 52 2.64 0.55 6.46
N PHE A 53 2.34 -0.63 7.00
CA PHE A 53 1.12 -0.82 7.77
C PHE A 53 1.35 -0.43 9.24
N PRO A 54 0.35 0.18 9.89
CA PRO A 54 0.37 0.34 11.33
C PRO A 54 0.36 -1.05 11.98
N SER A 55 1.26 -1.30 12.93
CA SER A 55 1.37 -2.58 13.65
C SER A 55 0.09 -3.00 14.39
N SER A 56 -0.86 -2.08 14.58
CA SER A 56 -2.09 -2.21 15.38
C SER A 56 -3.39 -2.09 14.57
N ALA A 57 -3.36 -2.14 13.24
CA ALA A 57 -4.50 -1.77 12.40
C ALA A 57 -5.63 -2.85 12.32
N SER A 58 -6.10 -3.31 13.48
CA SER A 58 -7.28 -4.17 13.61
C SER A 58 -8.59 -3.38 13.53
N ASP A 59 -8.57 -2.07 13.78
CA ASP A 59 -9.78 -1.22 13.75
C ASP A 59 -10.07 -0.64 12.36
N CYS A 60 -11.34 -0.70 11.95
CA CYS A 60 -11.84 -0.29 10.63
C CYS A 60 -11.46 1.14 10.23
N ARG A 61 -11.46 2.10 11.18
CA ARG A 61 -11.06 3.50 10.94
C ARG A 61 -9.59 3.62 10.53
N SER A 62 -8.71 2.83 11.14
CA SER A 62 -7.29 2.81 10.80
C SER A 62 -7.05 2.25 9.39
N ALA A 63 -7.89 1.31 8.96
CA ALA A 63 -7.87 0.77 7.61
C ALA A 63 -8.28 1.81 6.55
N ASP A 64 -9.36 2.57 6.78
CA ASP A 64 -9.81 3.62 5.86
C ASP A 64 -8.81 4.78 5.75
N ASN A 65 -8.15 5.12 6.88
CA ASN A 65 -7.05 6.07 6.89
C ASN A 65 -5.85 5.57 6.06
N CYS A 66 -5.52 4.27 6.13
CA CYS A 66 -4.45 3.69 5.33
C CYS A 66 -4.76 3.78 3.83
N VAL A 67 -6.00 3.46 3.42
CA VAL A 67 -6.44 3.59 2.03
C VAL A 67 -6.36 5.04 1.55
N SER A 68 -6.75 5.99 2.40
CA SER A 68 -6.67 7.42 2.07
C SER A 68 -5.22 7.89 1.90
N GLN A 69 -4.32 7.41 2.75
CA GLN A 69 -2.89 7.71 2.65
C GLN A 69 -2.26 7.15 1.38
N ILE A 70 -2.54 5.89 0.99
CA ILE A 70 -1.99 5.35 -0.26
C ILE A 70 -2.54 6.11 -1.47
N LYS A 71 -3.83 6.47 -1.47
CA LYS A 71 -4.46 7.21 -2.58
C LYS A 71 -3.75 8.54 -2.79
N ARG A 72 -3.43 9.23 -1.69
CA ARG A 72 -2.66 10.47 -1.71
C ARG A 72 -1.23 10.23 -2.21
N ALA A 73 -0.54 9.21 -1.71
CA ALA A 73 0.83 8.90 -2.10
C ALA A 73 0.93 8.55 -3.60
N ILE A 74 0.01 7.74 -4.12
CA ILE A 74 -0.08 7.39 -5.55
C ILE A 74 -0.33 8.66 -6.36
N ARG A 75 -1.33 9.49 -6.00
CA ARG A 75 -1.61 10.74 -6.70
C ARG A 75 -0.41 11.68 -6.72
N GLN A 76 0.27 11.85 -5.58
CA GLN A 76 1.48 12.68 -5.51
C GLN A 76 2.61 12.13 -6.38
N ARG A 77 2.82 10.81 -6.37
CA ARG A 77 3.89 10.18 -7.14
C ARG A 77 3.64 10.26 -8.65
N LEU A 78 2.38 10.15 -9.07
CA LEU A 78 1.97 10.33 -10.47
C LEU A 78 2.02 11.82 -10.88
N ALA A 79 1.51 12.73 -10.05
CA ALA A 79 1.51 14.17 -10.32
C ALA A 79 2.91 14.81 -10.32
N SER A 80 3.86 14.25 -9.55
CA SER A 80 5.26 14.68 -9.60
C SER A 80 5.90 14.51 -10.98
N ASN A 81 5.27 13.76 -11.90
CA ASN A 81 5.71 13.61 -13.28
C ASN A 81 5.16 14.69 -14.22
N ASP A 82 4.05 15.35 -13.85
CA ASP A 82 3.39 16.38 -14.67
C ASP A 82 4.19 17.69 -14.67
N ASN A 83 4.83 18.01 -13.53
CA ASN A 83 5.69 19.19 -13.38
C ASN A 83 7.07 19.08 -14.04
N ALA A 84 7.45 17.92 -14.59
CA ALA A 84 8.72 17.73 -15.30
C ALA A 84 8.60 17.88 -16.82
N ARG A 85 7.42 18.32 -17.31
CA ARG A 85 7.09 18.44 -18.73
C ARG A 85 6.86 19.89 -19.22
N VAL A 86 7.34 20.89 -18.48
CA VAL A 86 7.32 22.31 -18.89
C VAL A 86 8.72 22.79 -19.23
#